data_AF-A0A0J1H077-F1
#
_entry.id   AF-A0A0J1H077-F1
#
_cell.length_a   1.000
_cell.length_b   1.000
_cell.length_c   1.000
_cell.angle_alpha   90.00
_cell.angle_beta   90.00
_cell.angle_gamma   90.00
#
_symmetry.space_group_name_H-M   'P 1'
#
loop_
_entity.id
_entity.type
_entity.pdbx_description
1 polymer ?
#
loop_
_entity_poly.entity_id
_entity_poly.type
_entity_poly.pdbx_seq_one_letter_code
_entity_poly.pdbx_strand_id
1 'polypeptide(L)'
;MKKLILIICLMLPCVAFASNNQLHLSKGLNVNYDEPKSLVHSGDLLIFKYDDWYFSHELVDAKNYYQPVDLTDVDVDFFQSLFFIEKRKQLPEWLSLISSELSSSFGIKNDNKDVKKLDQMTVLGAYSNEYGQGNIFIIDGSQIHHININGLEANYKNVFNSIMSK
;
A
#
# COMPACT_ATOMS: atom_id res chain seq x y z
N MET A 1 -47.89 18.38 -7.96
CA MET A 1 -47.08 17.14 -7.90
C MET A 1 -45.68 17.30 -8.53
N LYS A 2 -44.97 18.42 -8.32
CA LYS A 2 -43.59 18.63 -8.84
C LYS A 2 -42.56 19.00 -7.75
N LYS A 3 -42.99 19.21 -6.50
CA LYS A 3 -42.11 19.58 -5.37
C LYS A 3 -41.79 18.43 -4.41
N LEU A 4 -42.40 17.25 -4.58
CA LEU A 4 -42.23 16.11 -3.68
C LEU A 4 -41.11 15.14 -4.10
N ILE A 5 -40.56 15.27 -5.31
CA ILE A 5 -39.53 14.37 -5.84
C ILE A 5 -38.11 14.80 -5.41
N LEU A 6 -37.92 16.07 -5.00
CA LEU A 6 -36.59 16.60 -4.70
C LEU A 6 -36.05 16.20 -3.30
N ILE A 7 -36.91 15.71 -2.40
CA ILE A 7 -36.52 15.41 -1.01
C ILE A 7 -36.02 13.96 -0.85
N ILE A 8 -36.39 13.05 -1.76
CA ILE A 8 -36.03 11.63 -1.64
C ILE A 8 -34.59 11.35 -2.11
N CYS A 9 -33.98 12.21 -2.94
CA CYS A 9 -32.57 12.06 -3.33
C CYS A 9 -31.56 12.52 -2.26
N LEU A 10 -31.98 13.24 -1.21
CA LEU A 10 -31.09 13.76 -0.17
C LEU A 10 -30.89 12.79 1.02
N MET A 11 -31.55 11.63 0.98
CA MET A 11 -31.46 10.59 2.00
C MET A 11 -30.89 9.30 1.42
N LEU A 12 -29.84 9.40 0.60
CA LEU A 12 -28.92 8.27 0.44
C LEU A 12 -28.11 8.20 1.73
N PRO A 13 -28.35 7.22 2.62
CA PRO A 13 -27.44 7.02 3.73
C PRO A 13 -26.09 6.70 3.10
N CYS A 14 -25.12 7.58 3.30
CA CYS A 14 -23.72 7.23 3.20
C CYS A 14 -23.49 6.19 4.31
N VAL A 15 -23.81 4.93 4.02
CA VAL A 15 -23.41 3.80 4.85
C VAL A 15 -21.91 3.69 4.68
N ALA A 16 -21.19 4.48 5.48
CA ALA A 16 -19.84 4.16 5.85
C ALA A 16 -19.94 2.85 6.65
N PHE A 17 -19.83 1.72 5.95
CA PHE A 17 -19.56 0.45 6.60
C PHE A 17 -18.16 0.57 7.19
N ALA A 18 -18.07 1.05 8.43
CA ALA A 18 -16.86 0.91 9.21
C ALA A 18 -16.72 -0.59 9.49
N SER A 19 -15.92 -1.28 8.68
CA SER A 19 -15.53 -2.64 9.00
C SER A 19 -14.72 -2.66 10.29
N ASN A 20 -15.07 -3.57 11.20
CA ASN A 20 -14.31 -3.84 12.41
C ASN A 20 -13.24 -4.94 12.21
N ASN A 21 -13.07 -5.46 11.00
CA ASN A 21 -12.03 -6.46 10.76
C ASN A 21 -10.67 -5.76 10.76
N GLN A 22 -9.78 -6.23 11.64
CA GLN A 22 -8.44 -5.70 11.78
C GLN A 22 -7.43 -6.76 11.38
N LEU A 23 -6.53 -6.38 10.48
CA LEU A 23 -5.32 -7.15 10.19
C LEU A 23 -4.19 -6.55 11.02
N HIS A 24 -3.66 -7.31 11.98
CA HIS A 24 -2.51 -6.90 12.77
C HIS A 24 -1.23 -7.26 12.02
N LEU A 25 -0.50 -6.24 11.55
CA LEU A 25 0.75 -6.42 10.79
C LEU A 25 1.97 -6.50 11.70
N SER A 26 1.97 -5.68 12.76
CA SER A 26 2.99 -5.66 13.80
C SER A 26 2.35 -5.34 15.15
N LYS A 27 3.16 -5.20 16.22
CA LYS A 27 2.68 -4.83 17.55
C LYS A 27 1.96 -3.48 17.55
N GLY A 28 2.42 -2.54 16.72
CA GLY A 28 1.91 -1.17 16.66
C GLY A 28 1.11 -0.85 15.40
N LEU A 29 1.01 -1.77 14.44
CA LEU A 29 0.47 -1.50 13.10
C LEU A 29 -0.74 -2.38 12.81
N ASN A 30 -1.83 -1.76 12.38
CA ASN A 30 -3.00 -2.47 11.88
C ASN A 30 -3.52 -1.88 10.56
N VAL A 31 -4.29 -2.70 9.84
CA VAL A 31 -5.06 -2.30 8.67
C VAL A 31 -6.50 -2.73 8.89
N ASN A 32 -7.42 -1.77 8.88
CA ASN A 32 -8.85 -2.10 8.83
C ASN A 32 -9.21 -2.48 7.38
N TYR A 33 -10.01 -3.52 7.21
CA TYR A 33 -10.39 -3.99 5.87
C TYR A 33 -11.84 -4.49 5.87
N ASP A 34 -12.58 -4.28 4.79
CA ASP A 34 -13.93 -4.85 4.64
C ASP A 34 -13.87 -6.37 4.48
N GLU A 35 -14.92 -7.10 4.89
CA GLU A 35 -14.95 -8.56 4.79
C GLU A 35 -14.72 -9.03 3.33
N PRO A 36 -13.64 -9.80 3.05
CA PRO A 36 -13.36 -10.27 1.70
C PRO A 36 -14.22 -11.49 1.36
N LYS A 37 -14.44 -11.74 0.06
CA LYS A 37 -15.07 -12.99 -0.40
C LYS A 37 -14.24 -14.22 -0.07
N SER A 38 -12.91 -14.07 -0.11
CA SER A 38 -12.01 -15.14 0.30
C SER A 38 -10.66 -14.59 0.77
N LEU A 39 -10.05 -15.35 1.67
CA LEU A 39 -8.70 -15.17 2.18
C LEU A 39 -7.85 -16.33 1.69
N VAL A 40 -6.74 -16.03 1.03
CA VAL A 40 -5.80 -17.03 0.51
C VAL A 40 -4.42 -16.73 1.08
N HIS A 41 -3.66 -17.76 1.42
CA HIS A 41 -2.27 -17.60 1.86
C HIS A 41 -1.33 -18.49 1.03
N SER A 42 -0.10 -18.03 0.81
CA SER A 42 0.96 -18.78 0.16
C SER A 42 2.31 -18.35 0.72
N GLY A 43 2.88 -19.14 1.64
CA GLY A 43 4.05 -18.71 2.41
C GLY A 43 3.70 -17.49 3.25
N ASP A 44 4.52 -16.44 3.15
CA ASP A 44 4.34 -15.17 3.87
C ASP A 44 3.39 -14.18 3.16
N LEU A 45 2.84 -14.57 2.01
CA LEU A 45 1.87 -13.77 1.27
C LEU A 45 0.44 -14.09 1.72
N LEU A 46 -0.28 -13.07 2.19
CA LEU A 46 -1.70 -13.10 2.49
C LEU A 46 -2.47 -12.30 1.44
N ILE A 47 -3.54 -12.86 0.87
CA ILE A 47 -4.32 -12.23 -0.21
C ILE A 47 -5.80 -12.15 0.20
N PHE A 48 -6.35 -10.95 0.12
CA PHE A 48 -7.74 -10.60 0.38
C PHE A 48 -8.45 -10.37 -0.94
N LYS A 49 -9.34 -11.27 -1.33
CA LYS A 49 -10.05 -11.21 -2.62
C LYS A 49 -11.46 -10.67 -2.44
N TYR A 50 -11.80 -9.67 -3.24
CA TYR A 50 -13.14 -9.13 -3.41
C TYR A 50 -13.65 -9.47 -4.81
N ASP A 51 -14.76 -8.86 -5.23
CA ASP A 51 -15.45 -9.15 -6.49
C ASP A 51 -14.55 -8.86 -7.70
N ASP A 52 -14.09 -7.62 -7.78
CA ASP A 52 -13.37 -7.08 -8.95
C ASP A 52 -11.97 -6.55 -8.60
N TRP A 53 -11.51 -6.78 -7.36
CA TRP A 53 -10.21 -6.31 -6.89
C TRP A 53 -9.67 -7.21 -5.78
N TYR A 54 -8.37 -7.10 -5.52
CA TYR A 54 -7.75 -7.73 -4.36
C TYR A 54 -6.65 -6.83 -3.80
N PHE A 55 -6.30 -7.07 -2.54
CA PHE A 55 -5.00 -6.65 -2.04
C PHE A 55 -4.28 -7.82 -1.40
N SER A 56 -2.96 -7.74 -1.36
CA SER A 56 -2.10 -8.68 -0.66
C SER A 56 -1.26 -7.97 0.38
N HIS A 57 -0.77 -8.73 1.34
CA HIS A 57 0.20 -8.31 2.34
C HIS A 57 1.32 -9.35 2.40
N GLU A 58 2.55 -8.86 2.47
CA GLU A 58 3.73 -9.65 2.81
C GLU A 58 4.67 -8.85 3.71
N LEU A 59 5.44 -9.56 4.53
CA LEU A 59 6.64 -9.00 5.16
C LEU A 59 7.78 -9.11 4.15
N VAL A 60 8.45 -8.00 3.86
CA VAL A 60 9.58 -7.99 2.95
C VAL A 60 10.74 -8.74 3.57
N ASP A 61 11.19 -9.80 2.89
CA ASP A 61 12.49 -10.41 3.12
C ASP A 61 13.54 -9.67 2.28
N ALA A 62 14.31 -8.77 2.90
CA ALA A 62 15.30 -7.95 2.23
C ALA A 62 16.31 -8.76 1.39
N LYS A 63 16.59 -10.01 1.79
CA LYS A 63 17.50 -10.88 1.06
C LYS A 63 16.87 -11.46 -0.19
N ASN A 64 15.57 -11.70 -0.20
CA ASN A 64 14.87 -12.47 -1.24
C ASN A 64 13.87 -11.66 -2.08
N TYR A 65 13.53 -10.45 -1.67
CA TYR A 65 12.48 -9.64 -2.32
C TYR A 65 12.81 -9.26 -3.77
N TYR A 66 14.06 -8.87 -4.06
CA TYR A 66 14.49 -8.46 -5.39
C TYR A 66 15.74 -9.20 -5.85
N GLN A 67 15.58 -10.48 -6.19
CA GLN A 67 16.68 -11.31 -6.68
C GLN A 67 17.22 -10.80 -8.03
N PRO A 68 18.56 -10.82 -8.25
CA PRO A 68 19.59 -11.45 -7.42
C PRO A 68 20.23 -10.55 -6.34
N VAL A 69 19.62 -9.40 -6.02
CA VAL A 69 20.20 -8.42 -5.09
C VAL A 69 19.79 -8.72 -3.66
N ASP A 70 20.79 -8.82 -2.77
CA ASP A 70 20.57 -8.85 -1.32
C ASP A 70 20.47 -7.40 -0.82
N LEU A 71 19.30 -7.01 -0.30
CA LEU A 71 19.04 -5.68 0.24
C LEU A 71 19.28 -5.61 1.76
N THR A 72 19.78 -6.67 2.39
CA THR A 72 20.09 -6.67 3.83
C THR A 72 21.00 -5.48 4.17
N ASP A 73 20.73 -4.83 5.30
CA ASP A 73 21.41 -3.63 5.81
C ASP A 73 21.22 -2.33 4.99
N VAL A 74 20.60 -2.38 3.81
CA VAL A 74 20.31 -1.21 2.95
C VAL A 74 18.83 -1.06 2.60
N ASP A 75 18.00 -1.96 3.12
CA ASP A 75 16.58 -2.11 2.81
C ASP A 75 15.79 -0.82 3.06
N VAL A 76 15.90 -0.21 4.24
CA VAL A 76 15.14 1.01 4.58
C VAL A 76 15.43 2.14 3.59
N ASP A 77 16.70 2.43 3.30
CA ASP A 77 17.08 3.48 2.35
C ASP A 77 16.69 3.10 0.91
N PHE A 78 16.80 1.82 0.56
CA PHE A 78 16.37 1.32 -0.74
C PHE A 78 14.86 1.50 -0.96
N PHE A 79 14.00 1.06 -0.03
CA PHE A 79 12.55 1.19 -0.20
C PHE A 79 12.09 2.66 -0.15
N GLN A 80 12.72 3.53 0.64
CA GLN A 80 12.49 4.98 0.58
C GLN A 80 12.84 5.54 -0.80
N SER A 81 13.94 5.09 -1.41
CA SER A 81 14.40 5.58 -2.70
C SER A 81 13.47 5.27 -3.87
N LEU A 82 12.54 4.33 -3.71
CA LEU A 82 11.49 4.07 -4.70
C LEU A 82 10.59 5.30 -4.88
N PHE A 83 10.37 6.08 -3.80
CA PHE A 83 9.45 7.23 -3.77
C PHE A 83 10.15 8.60 -3.79
N PHE A 84 11.45 8.63 -3.47
CA PHE A 84 12.19 9.87 -3.23
C PHE A 84 13.49 9.91 -4.04
N ILE A 85 13.55 10.79 -5.04
CA ILE A 85 14.72 10.94 -5.91
C ILE A 85 15.97 11.35 -5.12
N GLU A 86 15.81 12.21 -4.11
CA GLU A 86 16.88 12.64 -3.23
C GLU A 86 17.49 11.47 -2.44
N LYS A 87 16.67 10.51 -2.01
CA LYS A 87 17.13 9.27 -1.37
C LYS A 87 17.81 8.36 -2.37
N ARG A 88 17.25 8.24 -3.58
CA ARG A 88 17.86 7.46 -4.68
C ARG A 88 19.26 7.95 -5.05
N LYS A 89 19.47 9.27 -5.07
CA LYS A 89 20.77 9.89 -5.34
C LYS A 89 21.83 9.64 -4.25
N GLN A 90 21.42 9.23 -3.05
CA GLN A 90 22.34 8.90 -1.95
C GLN A 90 22.81 7.45 -2.01
N LEU A 91 22.15 6.60 -2.80
CA LEU A 91 22.54 5.21 -2.98
C LEU A 91 23.75 5.09 -3.91
N PRO A 92 24.54 4.01 -3.78
CA PRO A 92 25.51 3.62 -4.80
C PRO A 92 24.86 3.57 -6.19
N GLU A 93 25.60 3.96 -7.22
CA GLU A 93 25.08 4.09 -8.59
C GLU A 93 24.30 2.86 -9.06
N TRP A 94 24.87 1.67 -8.85
CA TRP A 94 24.23 0.41 -9.22
C TRP A 94 22.89 0.19 -8.50
N LEU A 95 22.79 0.53 -7.22
CA LEU A 95 21.57 0.34 -6.42
C LEU A 95 20.52 1.42 -6.74
N SER A 96 20.97 2.62 -7.09
CA SER A 96 20.14 3.70 -7.61
C SER A 96 19.44 3.32 -8.92
N LEU A 97 20.14 2.62 -9.82
CA LEU A 97 19.57 2.09 -11.06
C LEU A 97 18.49 1.05 -10.76
N ILE A 98 18.77 0.07 -9.90
CA ILE A 98 17.79 -0.95 -9.48
C ILE A 98 16.56 -0.32 -8.82
N SER A 99 16.75 0.64 -7.92
CA SER A 99 15.67 1.42 -7.31
C SER A 99 14.82 2.13 -8.37
N SER A 100 15.45 2.72 -9.39
CA SER A 100 14.74 3.39 -10.47
C SER A 100 13.93 2.43 -11.33
N GLU A 101 14.47 1.24 -11.64
CA GLU A 101 13.79 0.20 -12.39
C GLU A 101 12.58 -0.33 -11.63
N LEU A 102 12.74 -0.68 -10.35
CA LEU A 102 11.65 -1.17 -9.50
C LEU A 102 10.57 -0.11 -9.25
N SER A 103 10.98 1.15 -9.02
CA SER A 103 10.08 2.30 -8.97
C SER A 103 9.24 2.40 -10.24
N SER A 104 9.86 2.19 -11.40
CA SER A 104 9.17 2.29 -12.69
C SER A 104 8.23 1.11 -12.93
N SER A 105 8.61 -0.11 -12.55
CA SER A 105 7.71 -1.29 -12.66
C SER A 105 6.48 -1.20 -11.78
N PHE A 106 6.55 -0.46 -10.68
CA PHE A 106 5.40 -0.14 -9.84
C PHE A 106 4.58 1.06 -10.33
N GLY A 107 5.08 1.80 -11.33
CA GLY A 107 4.46 3.03 -11.82
C GLY A 107 4.59 4.19 -10.82
N ILE A 108 5.58 4.16 -9.95
CA ILE A 108 5.86 5.24 -8.99
C ILE A 108 6.53 6.40 -9.72
N LYS A 109 5.93 7.58 -9.59
CA LYS A 109 6.36 8.87 -10.15
C LYS A 109 6.45 9.88 -9.01
N ASN A 110 7.06 11.04 -9.28
CA ASN A 110 7.21 12.07 -8.25
C ASN A 110 5.88 12.69 -7.80
N ASP A 111 4.87 12.67 -8.67
CA ASP A 111 3.60 13.37 -8.55
C ASP A 111 2.43 12.47 -8.12
N ASN A 112 2.62 11.14 -8.03
CA ASN A 112 1.59 10.18 -7.63
C ASN A 112 1.91 9.45 -6.32
N LYS A 113 2.82 9.99 -5.50
CA LYS A 113 3.18 9.42 -4.21
C LYS A 113 2.33 9.99 -3.07
N ASP A 114 1.92 9.11 -2.17
CA ASP A 114 1.30 9.43 -0.90
C ASP A 114 2.26 9.08 0.25
N VAL A 115 2.27 9.91 1.28
CA VAL A 115 3.12 9.72 2.47
C VAL A 115 2.28 9.94 3.71
N LYS A 116 2.30 8.97 4.62
CA LYS A 116 1.63 9.07 5.93
C LYS A 116 2.63 8.70 7.02
N LYS A 117 2.80 9.56 8.02
CA LYS A 117 3.59 9.28 9.22
C LYS A 117 2.67 8.81 10.34
N LEU A 118 2.99 7.68 10.96
CA LEU A 118 2.21 7.04 12.02
C LEU A 118 3.15 6.70 13.17
N ASP A 119 3.15 7.50 14.24
CA ASP A 119 4.10 7.38 15.35
C ASP A 119 5.57 7.28 14.86
N GLN A 120 6.20 6.11 14.98
CA GLN A 120 7.57 5.84 14.52
C GLN A 120 7.64 5.24 13.11
N MET A 121 6.50 5.02 12.47
CA MET A 121 6.38 4.37 11.17
C MET A 121 6.22 5.38 10.04
N THR A 122 6.73 5.02 8.87
CA THR A 122 6.49 5.76 7.63
C THR A 122 5.79 4.87 6.63
N VAL A 123 4.61 5.29 6.18
CA VAL A 123 3.84 4.65 5.12
C VAL A 123 4.07 5.43 3.82
N LEU A 124 4.53 4.73 2.80
CA LEU A 124 4.79 5.26 1.45
C LEU A 124 3.91 4.51 0.47
N GLY A 125 3.11 5.23 -0.30
CA GLY A 125 2.20 4.63 -1.26
C GLY A 125 2.28 5.32 -2.61
N ALA A 126 1.94 4.59 -3.67
CA ALA A 126 1.62 5.19 -4.95
C ALA A 126 0.61 4.33 -5.69
N TYR A 127 -0.24 4.99 -6.47
CA TYR A 127 -1.16 4.33 -7.39
C TYR A 127 -0.80 4.62 -8.84
N SER A 128 -0.77 3.56 -9.65
CA SER A 128 -0.54 3.64 -11.09
C SER A 128 -1.84 3.39 -11.84
N ASN A 129 -2.39 4.45 -12.44
CA ASN A 129 -3.51 4.34 -13.40
C ASN A 129 -3.15 3.49 -14.62
N GLU A 130 -1.87 3.49 -15.01
CA GLU A 130 -1.37 2.72 -16.17
C GLU A 130 -1.47 1.21 -15.94
N TYR A 131 -1.22 0.77 -14.70
CA TYR A 131 -1.19 -0.64 -14.34
C TYR A 131 -2.43 -1.11 -13.56
N GLY A 132 -3.34 -0.19 -13.18
CA GLY A 132 -4.50 -0.52 -12.34
C GLY A 132 -4.07 -1.10 -10.99
N GLN A 133 -2.98 -0.59 -10.41
CA GLN A 133 -2.38 -1.14 -9.20
C GLN A 133 -1.87 -0.07 -8.26
N GLY A 134 -1.95 -0.36 -6.96
CA GLY A 134 -1.34 0.43 -5.89
C GLY A 134 -0.27 -0.37 -5.17
N ASN A 135 0.83 0.27 -4.80
CA ASN A 135 1.87 -0.33 -3.97
C ASN A 135 2.06 0.53 -2.73
N ILE A 136 2.05 -0.10 -1.56
CA ILE A 136 2.26 0.56 -0.26
C ILE A 136 3.37 -0.17 0.47
N PHE A 137 4.38 0.59 0.89
CA PHE A 137 5.45 0.13 1.77
C PHE A 137 5.31 0.81 3.13
N ILE A 138 5.34 0.01 4.19
CA ILE A 138 5.27 0.48 5.58
C ILE A 138 6.59 0.15 6.25
N ILE A 139 7.34 1.19 6.61
CA ILE A 139 8.62 1.09 7.31
C ILE A 139 8.34 1.23 8.81
N ASP A 140 8.46 0.13 9.55
CA ASP A 140 8.29 0.02 11.00
C ASP A 140 9.61 -0.47 11.64
N GLY A 141 10.49 0.48 11.99
CA GLY A 141 11.86 0.16 12.41
C GLY A 141 12.65 -0.50 11.28
N SER A 142 13.07 -1.75 11.49
CA SER A 142 13.73 -2.60 10.48
C SER A 142 12.78 -3.55 9.76
N GLN A 143 11.48 -3.48 10.04
CA GLN A 143 10.47 -4.28 9.34
C GLN A 143 9.86 -3.46 8.22
N ILE A 144 9.79 -4.05 7.03
CA ILE A 144 9.17 -3.44 5.86
C ILE A 144 8.01 -4.32 5.45
N HIS A 145 6.80 -3.79 5.51
CA HIS A 145 5.62 -4.48 4.99
C HIS A 145 5.33 -3.97 3.59
N HIS A 146 4.96 -4.87 2.69
CA HIS A 146 4.49 -4.54 1.35
C HIS A 146 3.03 -4.92 1.22
N ILE A 147 2.21 -3.96 0.80
CA ILE A 147 0.81 -4.18 0.43
C ILE A 147 0.67 -3.82 -1.05
N ASN A 148 0.32 -4.82 -1.86
CA ASN A 148 -0.02 -4.63 -3.26
C ASN A 148 -1.54 -4.64 -3.42
N ILE A 149 -2.06 -3.72 -4.22
CA ILE A 149 -3.49 -3.60 -4.53
C ILE A 149 -3.62 -3.73 -6.03
N ASN A 150 -4.47 -4.65 -6.49
CA ASN A 150 -4.88 -4.74 -7.89
C ASN A 150 -6.36 -4.37 -7.96
N GLY A 151 -6.66 -3.21 -8.54
CA GLY A 151 -7.98 -2.58 -8.47
C GLY A 151 -7.91 -1.09 -8.79
N LEU A 152 -9.01 -0.38 -8.55
CA LEU A 152 -9.13 1.05 -8.84
C LEU A 152 -8.41 1.90 -7.79
N GLU A 153 -8.16 3.17 -8.12
CA GLU A 153 -7.53 4.13 -7.19
C GLU A 153 -8.30 4.25 -5.87
N ALA A 154 -9.63 4.16 -5.93
CA ALA A 154 -10.49 4.17 -4.75
C ALA A 154 -10.21 3.00 -3.81
N ASN A 155 -9.91 1.81 -4.34
CA ASN A 155 -9.52 0.65 -3.53
C ASN A 155 -8.18 0.90 -2.84
N TYR A 156 -7.20 1.41 -3.58
CA TYR A 156 -5.90 1.80 -3.03
C TYR A 156 -6.04 2.86 -1.92
N LYS A 157 -6.79 3.95 -2.16
CA LYS A 157 -7.00 5.01 -1.17
C LYS A 157 -7.73 4.47 0.07
N ASN A 158 -8.68 3.56 -0.09
CA ASN A 158 -9.36 2.91 1.03
C ASN A 158 -8.36 2.15 1.91
N VAL A 159 -7.52 1.29 1.30
CA VAL A 159 -6.49 0.53 2.03
C VAL A 159 -5.47 1.46 2.68
N PHE A 160 -4.89 2.41 1.92
CA PHE A 160 -3.88 3.34 2.42
C PHE A 160 -4.38 4.16 3.63
N ASN A 161 -5.61 4.64 3.58
CA ASN A 161 -6.19 5.43 4.67
C ASN A 161 -6.54 4.57 5.89
N SER A 162 -6.82 3.29 5.69
CA SER A 162 -7.17 2.32 6.73
C SER A 162 -5.98 1.77 7.50
N ILE A 163 -4.75 2.09 7.10
CA ILE A 163 -3.53 1.79 7.86
C ILE A 163 -3.46 2.73 9.07
N MET A 164 -3.38 2.19 10.28
CA MET A 164 -3.32 3.00 11.50
C MET A 164 -2.28 2.46 12.48
N SER A 165 -1.78 3.34 13.35
CA SER A 165 -1.09 2.90 14.55
C SER A 165 -2.08 2.48 15.63
N LYS A 166 -1.63 1.60 16.52
CA LYS A 166 -2.42 1.05 17.63
C LYS A 166 -2.31 1.87 18.90
#